data_AF-K9QDH9-F1
#
_entry.id   AF-K9QDH9-F1
#
_cell.length_a   1.000
_cell.length_b   1.000
_cell.length_c   1.000
_cell.angle_alpha   90.00
_cell.angle_beta   90.00
_cell.angle_gamma   90.00
#
_symmetry.space_group_name_H-M   'P 1'
#
loop_
_entity.id
_entity.type
_entity.pdbx_description
1 polymer ?
#
loop_
_entity_poly.entity_id
_entity_poly.type
_entity_poly.pdbx_seq_one_letter_code
_entity_poly.pdbx_strand_id
1 'polypeptide(L)'
;MTGKNARHNAFLRLVSGNTAAFGSESRYALHASKEMVIGRDPSCQIVLDAMTYRMVSRRHAAVRPLSSSPDNKFTWVICDLNSANGTYLNGQRFYGCQELQSGDRIALGSDGPQFIFEYDLIPQPTMMTKQNASLPSAANYQNHTQIKQADSVSFTQLFPIISTGKDLTSKAYLVPGILTVVFVVLMFATVGRPQANQVIVASYIAFVVYYFVYQLCGKQKPWWVLVGTALTTALILLSPILELFIFVFRGILPGNLPSPQDSTTLTELLVRMFFGAGLMEELLKALPVLGAFVIGRQLPSPWRERIGVWEPLDGILLGTASALGFTLLETLGQYVPDITQNVSQQVGIGAAGQLAGLQLLIPRVLGSVAGHMAYSGYLGYFIGLAVLKPSQSWQILSIGYLSASALHALWNATGSINALLLVIVGVLSYAVLMAAILKARALSPTRSQNFATRFLGPK
;
A
#
# COMPACT_ATOMS: atom_id res chain seq x y z
N MET A 1 -17.78 -12.42 -65.01
CA MET A 1 -16.87 -11.57 -64.21
C MET A 1 -17.55 -11.24 -62.89
N THR A 2 -17.37 -12.09 -61.88
CA THR A 2 -18.03 -11.99 -60.57
C THR A 2 -16.94 -12.14 -59.51
N GLY A 3 -16.67 -11.08 -58.75
CA GLY A 3 -15.63 -11.08 -57.73
C GLY A 3 -15.44 -9.71 -57.09
N LYS A 4 -16.50 -9.12 -56.54
CA LYS A 4 -16.37 -7.95 -55.68
C LYS A 4 -17.22 -8.19 -54.43
N ASN A 5 -16.51 -8.40 -53.33
CA ASN A 5 -16.90 -8.30 -51.90
C ASN A 5 -16.45 -9.53 -51.08
N ALA A 6 -15.15 -9.83 -51.10
CA ALA A 6 -14.55 -10.61 -50.02
C ALA A 6 -14.59 -9.77 -48.73
N ARG A 7 -15.07 -10.32 -47.61
CA ARG A 7 -14.95 -9.67 -46.30
C ARG A 7 -13.57 -10.00 -45.72
N HIS A 8 -12.82 -8.95 -45.41
CA HIS A 8 -11.52 -9.05 -44.75
C HIS A 8 -11.69 -8.97 -43.25
N ASN A 9 -11.28 -10.03 -42.57
CA ASN A 9 -11.29 -10.09 -41.12
C ASN A 9 -9.85 -10.08 -40.63
N ALA A 10 -9.37 -8.92 -40.20
CA ALA A 10 -8.05 -8.74 -39.60
C ALA A 10 -8.23 -8.42 -38.11
N PHE A 11 -7.48 -9.12 -37.24
CA PHE A 11 -7.54 -8.94 -35.80
C PHE A 11 -6.15 -8.92 -35.17
N LEU A 12 -6.03 -8.25 -34.03
CA LEU A 12 -4.95 -8.46 -33.07
C LEU A 12 -5.52 -9.13 -31.84
N ARG A 13 -5.02 -10.33 -31.51
CA ARG A 13 -5.39 -11.03 -30.27
C ARG A 13 -4.29 -10.83 -29.24
N LEU A 14 -4.63 -10.35 -28.05
CA LEU A 14 -3.69 -10.22 -26.94
C LEU A 14 -3.43 -11.60 -26.30
N VAL A 15 -2.17 -12.02 -26.22
CA VAL A 15 -1.78 -13.38 -25.80
C VAL A 15 -0.90 -13.40 -24.54
N SER A 16 -0.18 -12.30 -24.25
CA SER A 16 0.59 -12.18 -22.99
C SER A 16 0.48 -10.77 -22.44
N GLY A 17 0.20 -10.71 -21.14
CA GLY A 17 -0.01 -9.52 -20.33
C GLY A 17 -0.55 -9.96 -18.97
N ASN A 18 -0.38 -9.17 -17.90
CA ASN A 18 -0.79 -9.57 -16.53
C ASN A 18 -2.30 -9.81 -16.34
N THR A 19 -3.09 -9.81 -17.43
CA THR A 19 -4.48 -10.24 -17.54
C THR A 19 -4.66 -11.65 -18.12
N ALA A 20 -3.58 -12.38 -18.46
CA ALA A 20 -3.64 -13.75 -18.99
C ALA A 20 -3.86 -14.84 -17.91
N ALA A 21 -4.52 -14.50 -16.81
CA ALA A 21 -5.06 -15.46 -15.86
C ALA A 21 -6.59 -15.48 -15.99
N PHE A 22 -7.09 -16.50 -16.71
CA PHE A 22 -8.49 -16.86 -16.97
C PHE A 22 -9.26 -16.07 -18.04
N GLY A 23 -9.16 -16.52 -19.30
CA GLY A 23 -10.32 -16.78 -20.15
C GLY A 23 -10.93 -15.66 -21.01
N SER A 24 -10.46 -14.42 -20.97
CA SER A 24 -10.91 -13.39 -21.91
C SER A 24 -9.87 -13.15 -23.01
N GLU A 25 -10.06 -13.77 -24.18
CA GLU A 25 -9.30 -13.44 -25.38
C GLU A 25 -9.68 -12.03 -25.84
N SER A 26 -8.89 -11.02 -25.46
CA SER A 26 -9.11 -9.66 -25.95
C SER A 26 -8.67 -9.59 -27.42
N ARG A 27 -9.63 -9.65 -28.35
CA ARG A 27 -9.43 -9.51 -29.79
C ARG A 27 -9.83 -8.11 -30.24
N TYR A 28 -8.94 -7.42 -30.95
CA TYR A 28 -9.15 -6.07 -31.48
C TYR A 28 -9.31 -6.15 -33.00
N ALA A 29 -10.46 -5.72 -33.52
CA ALA A 29 -10.72 -5.68 -34.96
C ALA A 29 -9.90 -4.57 -35.63
N LEU A 30 -9.21 -4.91 -36.71
CA LEU A 30 -8.49 -3.96 -37.55
C LEU A 30 -9.35 -3.59 -38.75
N HIS A 31 -9.41 -2.29 -39.06
CA HIS A 31 -10.25 -1.76 -40.13
C HIS A 31 -9.43 -1.44 -41.38
N ALA A 32 -9.82 -1.99 -42.52
CA ALA A 32 -9.13 -1.79 -43.79
C ALA A 32 -9.13 -0.33 -44.32
N SER A 33 -9.85 0.58 -43.65
CA SER A 33 -9.93 2.01 -44.00
C SER A 33 -9.26 2.94 -43.00
N LYS A 34 -8.66 2.42 -41.91
CA LYS A 34 -8.12 3.26 -40.83
C LYS A 34 -6.83 2.70 -40.25
N GLU A 35 -5.94 3.61 -39.87
CA GLU A 35 -4.81 3.31 -39.00
C GLU A 35 -5.30 3.04 -37.57
N MET A 36 -4.75 2.01 -36.95
CA MET A 36 -5.03 1.61 -35.57
C MET A 36 -3.76 1.81 -34.75
N VAL A 37 -3.75 2.83 -33.89
CA VAL A 37 -2.63 3.12 -33.00
C VAL A 37 -2.78 2.31 -31.71
N ILE A 38 -1.68 1.70 -31.28
CA ILE A 38 -1.55 0.93 -30.04
C ILE A 38 -0.69 1.74 -29.05
N GLY A 39 -1.17 1.91 -27.82
CA GLY A 39 -0.42 2.65 -26.81
C GLY A 39 -1.17 2.83 -25.49
N ARG A 40 -0.53 3.54 -24.56
CA ARG A 40 -1.13 3.88 -23.25
C ARG A 40 -2.01 5.11 -23.27
N ASP A 41 -1.94 5.92 -24.32
CA ASP A 41 -2.72 7.16 -24.42
C ASP A 41 -4.20 6.81 -24.70
N PRO A 42 -5.17 7.39 -23.97
CA PRO A 42 -6.59 7.16 -24.22
C PRO A 42 -7.06 7.52 -25.63
N SER A 43 -6.29 8.33 -26.38
CA SER A 43 -6.55 8.66 -27.79
C SER A 43 -6.21 7.53 -28.78
N CYS A 44 -5.53 6.47 -28.34
CA CYS A 44 -5.21 5.31 -29.18
C CYS A 44 -6.46 4.46 -29.45
N GLN A 45 -6.49 3.77 -30.59
CA GLN A 45 -7.58 2.84 -30.92
C GLN A 45 -7.48 1.54 -30.12
N ILE A 46 -6.26 1.11 -29.81
CA ILE A 46 -5.98 -0.02 -28.92
C ILE A 46 -5.27 0.55 -27.69
N VAL A 47 -6.06 0.84 -26.66
CA VAL A 47 -5.57 1.41 -25.40
C VAL A 47 -5.14 0.29 -24.45
N LEU A 48 -3.89 0.34 -24.03
CA LEU A 48 -3.33 -0.55 -23.02
C LEU A 48 -3.29 0.17 -21.68
N ASP A 49 -3.67 -0.54 -20.61
CA ASP A 49 -3.72 0.03 -19.26
C ASP A 49 -2.37 0.64 -18.85
N ALA A 50 -2.40 1.94 -18.52
CA ALA A 50 -1.19 2.69 -18.29
C ALA A 50 -0.44 2.29 -17.01
N MET A 51 -1.14 1.68 -16.06
CA MET A 51 -0.55 1.23 -14.79
C MET A 51 0.11 -0.14 -14.91
N THR A 52 -0.45 -1.00 -15.76
CA THR A 52 -0.01 -2.37 -16.04
C THR A 52 1.12 -2.38 -17.07
N TYR A 53 0.96 -1.69 -18.20
CA TYR A 53 1.88 -1.77 -19.35
C TYR A 53 2.80 -0.54 -19.47
N ARG A 54 3.53 -0.23 -18.39
CA ARG A 54 4.37 0.98 -18.31
C ARG A 54 5.48 1.05 -19.36
N MET A 55 5.97 -0.11 -19.80
CA MET A 55 6.97 -0.22 -20.87
C MET A 55 6.44 0.21 -22.24
N VAL A 56 5.11 0.26 -22.43
CA VAL A 56 4.52 0.67 -23.69
C VAL A 56 4.57 2.20 -23.77
N SER A 57 4.94 2.82 -24.90
CA SER A 57 4.84 4.28 -25.07
C SER A 57 3.38 4.77 -25.09
N ARG A 58 3.17 6.09 -24.91
CA ARG A 58 1.83 6.71 -25.05
C ARG A 58 1.18 6.37 -26.39
N ARG A 59 1.94 6.55 -27.49
CA ARG A 59 1.66 6.00 -28.82
C ARG A 59 2.88 5.14 -29.17
N HIS A 60 2.72 3.82 -29.25
CA HIS A 60 3.84 2.88 -29.33
C HIS A 60 4.06 2.38 -30.75
N ALA A 61 3.02 1.82 -31.34
CA ALA A 61 3.06 1.28 -32.69
C ALA A 61 1.73 1.58 -33.40
N ALA A 62 1.76 1.60 -34.72
CA ALA A 62 0.56 1.75 -35.54
C ALA A 62 0.45 0.57 -36.51
N VAL A 63 -0.75 0.01 -36.61
CA VAL A 63 -1.07 -1.01 -37.60
C VAL A 63 -1.97 -0.41 -38.65
N ARG A 64 -1.59 -0.54 -39.92
CA ARG A 64 -2.33 0.04 -41.05
C ARG A 64 -2.28 -0.86 -42.28
N PRO A 65 -3.31 -0.82 -43.13
CA PRO A 65 -3.29 -1.49 -44.42
C PRO A 65 -2.45 -0.68 -45.44
N LEU A 66 -1.75 -1.38 -46.31
CA LEU A 66 -1.21 -0.90 -47.58
C LEU A 66 -2.21 -1.22 -48.71
N SER A 67 -2.18 -0.41 -49.77
CA SER A 67 -3.15 -0.41 -50.87
C SER A 67 -3.52 -1.81 -51.37
N SER A 68 -4.76 -1.97 -51.81
CA SER A 68 -5.28 -3.22 -52.36
C SER A 68 -4.44 -3.69 -53.55
N SER A 69 -3.90 -4.91 -53.47
CA SER A 69 -3.45 -5.65 -54.64
C SER A 69 -4.64 -5.92 -55.59
N PRO A 70 -4.45 -6.10 -56.91
CA PRO A 70 -5.50 -6.52 -57.85
C PRO A 70 -6.32 -7.75 -57.39
N ASP A 71 -5.75 -8.57 -56.49
CA ASP A 71 -6.42 -9.74 -55.89
C ASP A 71 -7.35 -9.42 -54.70
N ASN A 72 -7.65 -8.13 -54.47
CA ASN A 72 -8.54 -7.68 -53.40
C ASN A 72 -8.04 -8.14 -52.02
N LYS A 73 -6.71 -8.19 -51.80
CA LYS A 73 -6.05 -8.48 -50.52
C LYS A 73 -5.40 -7.20 -49.97
N PHE A 74 -5.46 -7.04 -48.65
CA PHE A 74 -4.76 -5.96 -47.94
C PHE A 74 -3.45 -6.50 -47.37
N THR A 75 -2.34 -5.89 -47.76
CA THR A 75 -1.07 -6.08 -47.05
C THR A 75 -1.12 -5.25 -45.79
N TRP A 76 -0.93 -5.86 -44.62
CA TRP A 76 -0.91 -5.13 -43.36
C TRP A 76 0.53 -4.84 -42.95
N VAL A 77 0.77 -3.65 -42.40
CA VAL A 77 2.06 -3.28 -41.83
C VAL A 77 1.90 -2.80 -40.40
N ILE A 78 2.92 -3.07 -39.59
CA ILE A 78 3.13 -2.46 -38.29
C ILE A 78 4.30 -1.50 -38.35
N CYS A 79 4.13 -0.30 -37.82
CA CYS A 79 5.16 0.72 -37.73
C CYS A 79 5.45 1.06 -36.26
N ASP A 80 6.72 1.05 -35.86
CA ASP A 80 7.13 1.57 -34.55
C ASP A 80 7.08 3.11 -34.58
N LEU A 81 6.36 3.72 -33.63
CA LEU A 81 6.19 5.17 -33.54
C LEU A 81 7.28 5.81 -32.67
N ASN A 82 8.53 5.41 -32.89
CA ASN A 82 9.69 5.79 -32.08
C ASN A 82 9.49 5.47 -30.59
N SER A 83 9.11 4.22 -30.31
CA SER A 83 8.80 3.79 -28.96
C SER A 83 10.07 3.69 -28.10
N ALA A 84 9.95 3.96 -26.79
CA ALA A 84 11.11 3.99 -25.89
C ALA A 84 11.75 2.60 -25.73
N ASN A 85 10.94 1.53 -25.75
CA ASN A 85 11.39 0.16 -25.52
C ASN A 85 11.42 -0.70 -26.81
N GLY A 86 11.05 -0.13 -27.95
CA GLY A 86 11.05 -0.80 -29.25
C GLY A 86 9.87 -1.76 -29.46
N THR A 87 9.53 -1.96 -30.74
CA THR A 87 8.58 -3.00 -31.18
C THR A 87 9.34 -4.19 -31.75
N TYR A 88 8.87 -5.40 -31.43
CA TYR A 88 9.46 -6.67 -31.86
C TYR A 88 8.44 -7.47 -32.67
N LEU A 89 8.89 -8.07 -33.76
CA LEU A 89 8.11 -9.00 -34.57
C LEU A 89 8.80 -10.37 -34.50
N ASN A 90 8.08 -11.39 -34.05
CA ASN A 90 8.58 -12.76 -33.86
C ASN A 90 9.89 -12.82 -33.04
N GLY A 91 10.00 -11.95 -32.03
CA GLY A 91 11.17 -11.87 -31.13
C GLY A 91 12.32 -11.00 -31.63
N GLN A 92 12.29 -10.52 -32.88
CA GLN A 92 13.30 -9.64 -33.44
C GLN A 92 12.84 -8.18 -33.43
N ARG A 93 13.67 -7.28 -32.87
CA ARG A 93 13.40 -5.85 -32.90
C ARG A 93 13.53 -5.33 -34.33
N PHE A 94 12.58 -4.50 -34.77
CA PHE A 94 12.67 -3.81 -36.05
C PHE A 94 12.60 -2.29 -35.88
N TYR A 95 12.97 -1.56 -36.93
CA TYR A 95 12.87 -0.12 -37.03
C TYR A 95 12.03 0.25 -38.26
N GLY A 96 11.24 1.31 -38.17
CA GLY A 96 10.33 1.72 -39.25
C GLY A 96 9.08 0.85 -39.32
N CYS A 97 8.66 0.48 -40.54
CA CYS A 97 7.48 -0.35 -40.78
C CYS A 97 7.88 -1.74 -41.28
N GLN A 98 7.19 -2.78 -40.81
CA GLN A 98 7.33 -4.17 -41.24
C GLN A 98 5.99 -4.74 -41.68
N GLU A 99 6.00 -5.61 -42.68
CA GLU A 99 4.83 -6.35 -43.13
C GLU A 99 4.42 -7.42 -42.11
N LEU A 100 3.11 -7.61 -41.93
CA LEU A 100 2.52 -8.59 -41.04
C LEU A 100 1.95 -9.78 -41.83
N GLN A 101 2.29 -10.98 -41.40
CA GLN A 101 1.72 -12.24 -41.85
C GLN A 101 0.81 -12.84 -40.78
N SER A 102 -0.28 -13.50 -41.18
CA SER A 102 -1.19 -14.16 -40.24
C SER A 102 -0.41 -15.17 -39.38
N GLY A 103 -0.56 -15.08 -38.06
CA GLY A 103 0.20 -15.83 -37.06
C GLY A 103 1.38 -15.06 -36.43
N ASP A 104 1.77 -13.92 -36.99
CA ASP A 104 2.90 -13.14 -36.47
C ASP A 104 2.67 -12.65 -35.05
N ARG A 105 3.74 -12.71 -34.25
CA ARG A 105 3.76 -12.26 -32.86
C ARG A 105 4.40 -10.90 -32.73
N ILE A 106 3.61 -9.93 -32.28
CA ILE A 106 4.04 -8.54 -32.05
C ILE A 106 4.24 -8.34 -30.56
N ALA A 107 5.43 -7.92 -30.12
CA ALA A 107 5.71 -7.56 -28.73
C ALA A 107 6.07 -6.06 -28.60
N LEU A 108 5.51 -5.40 -27.59
CA LEU A 108 5.74 -3.98 -27.31
C LEU A 108 6.75 -3.81 -26.17
N GLY A 109 8.04 -3.88 -26.49
CA GLY A 109 9.15 -4.07 -25.54
C GLY A 109 9.53 -5.54 -25.37
N SER A 110 10.77 -5.80 -24.92
CA SER A 110 11.32 -7.16 -24.77
C SER A 110 10.51 -8.04 -23.81
N ASP A 111 10.01 -7.44 -22.73
CA ASP A 111 9.17 -8.09 -21.70
C ASP A 111 7.75 -7.51 -21.66
N GLY A 112 7.29 -6.96 -22.78
CA GLY A 112 6.02 -6.25 -22.90
C GLY A 112 4.82 -7.14 -23.28
N PRO A 113 3.63 -6.53 -23.45
CA PRO A 113 2.46 -7.25 -23.94
C PRO A 113 2.68 -7.77 -25.35
N GLN A 114 2.11 -8.95 -25.62
CA GLN A 114 2.24 -9.63 -26.91
C GLN A 114 0.89 -9.81 -27.59
N PHE A 115 0.84 -9.52 -28.89
CA PHE A 115 -0.30 -9.74 -29.76
C PHE A 115 0.04 -10.79 -30.82
N ILE A 116 -0.97 -11.55 -31.24
CA ILE A 116 -0.91 -12.35 -32.48
C ILE A 116 -1.78 -11.65 -33.52
N PHE A 117 -1.22 -11.45 -34.71
CA PHE A 117 -1.96 -10.95 -35.87
C PHE A 117 -2.70 -12.11 -36.55
N GLU A 118 -4.01 -11.95 -36.75
CA GLU A 118 -4.87 -12.94 -37.41
C GLU A 118 -5.50 -12.29 -38.64
N TYR A 119 -5.36 -12.90 -39.80
CA TYR A 119 -5.93 -12.41 -41.05
C TYR A 119 -6.53 -13.54 -41.87
N ASP A 120 -7.86 -13.51 -42.00
CA ASP A 120 -8.64 -14.47 -42.78
C ASP A 120 -9.34 -13.80 -43.96
N LEU A 121 -9.28 -14.49 -45.11
CA LEU A 121 -10.09 -14.19 -46.29
C LEU A 121 -11.26 -15.16 -46.29
N ILE A 122 -12.49 -14.67 -46.08
CA ILE A 122 -13.69 -15.51 -46.19
C ILE A 122 -14.23 -15.38 -47.62
N PRO A 123 -14.19 -16.42 -48.47
CA PRO A 123 -14.93 -16.44 -49.72
C PRO A 123 -16.43 -16.56 -49.42
N GLN A 124 -17.24 -15.68 -50.00
CA GLN A 124 -18.68 -15.67 -49.76
C GLN A 124 -19.33 -16.87 -50.50
N PRO A 125 -20.13 -17.73 -49.84
CA PRO A 125 -20.92 -18.73 -50.53
C PRO A 125 -22.08 -18.03 -51.26
N THR A 126 -22.16 -18.22 -52.58
CA THR A 126 -23.30 -17.81 -53.40
C THR A 126 -24.52 -18.66 -53.01
N MET A 127 -25.51 -18.07 -52.33
CA MET A 127 -26.83 -18.69 -52.19
C MET A 127 -27.91 -17.78 -52.77
N MET A 128 -28.46 -18.25 -53.90
CA MET A 128 -29.71 -17.78 -54.48
C MET A 128 -30.87 -18.15 -53.55
N THR A 129 -31.69 -17.18 -53.16
CA THR A 129 -33.14 -17.44 -52.99
C THR A 129 -33.94 -16.15 -53.14
N LYS A 130 -34.96 -16.24 -54.00
CA LYS A 130 -36.03 -15.28 -54.25
C LYS A 130 -36.82 -14.98 -52.97
N GLN A 131 -37.20 -13.72 -52.74
CA GLN A 131 -38.62 -13.33 -52.72
C GLN A 131 -38.83 -11.81 -52.61
N ASN A 132 -39.90 -11.38 -53.28
CA ASN A 132 -40.36 -10.03 -53.53
C ASN A 132 -40.80 -9.28 -52.27
N ALA A 133 -40.52 -7.97 -52.20
CA ALA A 133 -41.53 -6.96 -51.87
C ALA A 133 -41.03 -5.53 -52.21
N SER A 134 -41.87 -4.86 -53.00
CA SER A 134 -42.00 -3.43 -53.37
C SER A 134 -41.18 -2.34 -52.66
N LEU A 135 -40.65 -1.43 -53.49
CA LEU A 135 -40.22 -0.05 -53.18
C LEU A 135 -41.40 0.84 -52.74
N PRO A 136 -41.10 1.92 -51.98
CA PRO A 136 -41.50 3.24 -52.47
C PRO A 136 -40.35 4.26 -52.52
N SER A 137 -40.65 5.26 -53.35
CA SER A 137 -39.86 6.36 -53.89
C SER A 137 -39.03 7.22 -52.93
N ALA A 138 -38.00 7.83 -53.52
CA ALA A 138 -37.16 8.86 -52.94
C ALA A 138 -37.92 10.19 -52.76
N ALA A 139 -37.85 10.76 -51.55
CA ALA A 139 -37.95 12.20 -51.33
C ALA A 139 -37.28 12.58 -50.00
N ASN A 140 -36.56 13.70 -50.05
CA ASN A 140 -36.05 14.52 -48.95
C ASN A 140 -34.72 14.15 -48.28
N TYR A 141 -33.68 14.85 -48.74
CA TYR A 141 -32.55 15.32 -47.94
C TYR A 141 -33.04 16.08 -46.70
N GLN A 142 -32.53 15.72 -45.50
CA GLN A 142 -31.77 16.62 -44.61
C GLN A 142 -31.51 15.98 -43.24
N ASN A 143 -30.30 16.23 -42.73
CA ASN A 143 -29.90 16.31 -41.32
C ASN A 143 -30.08 15.08 -40.41
N HIS A 144 -28.99 14.37 -40.14
CA HIS A 144 -28.28 14.49 -38.86
C HIS A 144 -27.19 13.42 -38.75
N THR A 145 -25.93 13.87 -38.68
CA THR A 145 -24.88 13.24 -37.90
C THR A 145 -25.34 13.15 -36.44
N GLN A 146 -26.10 12.13 -36.09
CA GLN A 146 -26.18 11.66 -34.71
C GLN A 146 -25.23 10.49 -34.56
N ILE A 147 -24.07 10.80 -34.00
CA ILE A 147 -23.31 9.85 -33.18
C ILE A 147 -24.34 9.27 -32.21
N LYS A 148 -24.74 8.01 -32.42
CA LYS A 148 -25.56 7.29 -31.45
C LYS A 148 -24.66 7.06 -30.24
N GLN A 149 -24.69 8.03 -29.34
CA GLN A 149 -24.13 7.93 -28.00
C GLN A 149 -24.80 6.71 -27.38
N ALA A 150 -23.99 5.72 -26.98
CA ALA A 150 -24.48 4.55 -26.30
C ALA A 150 -24.94 4.97 -24.89
N ASP A 151 -26.13 5.56 -24.78
CA ASP A 151 -26.76 6.00 -23.52
C ASP A 151 -27.42 4.84 -22.75
N SER A 152 -27.14 3.58 -23.13
CA SER A 152 -27.56 2.43 -22.34
C SER A 152 -26.49 2.13 -21.29
N VAL A 153 -26.78 2.48 -20.04
CA VAL A 153 -25.99 2.06 -18.88
C VAL A 153 -25.95 0.53 -18.85
N SER A 154 -24.76 -0.08 -18.92
CA SER A 154 -24.64 -1.54 -18.88
C SER A 154 -25.03 -2.07 -17.50
N PHE A 155 -25.48 -3.33 -17.42
CA PHE A 155 -25.78 -3.98 -16.13
C PHE A 155 -24.59 -3.97 -15.17
N THR A 156 -23.36 -4.00 -15.70
CA THR A 156 -22.12 -3.87 -14.92
C THR A 156 -21.85 -2.45 -14.44
N GLN A 157 -22.36 -1.42 -15.11
CA GLN A 157 -22.33 -0.03 -14.63
C GLN A 157 -23.43 0.24 -13.58
N LEU A 158 -24.60 -0.42 -13.71
CA LEU A 158 -25.66 -0.39 -12.69
C LEU A 158 -25.28 -1.18 -11.44
N PHE A 159 -24.54 -2.28 -11.60
CA PHE A 159 -24.07 -3.14 -10.51
C PHE A 159 -22.55 -3.38 -10.60
N PRO A 160 -21.71 -2.37 -10.27
CA PRO A 160 -20.25 -2.43 -10.40
C PRO A 160 -19.61 -3.58 -9.63
N ILE A 161 -20.26 -4.02 -8.54
CA ILE A 161 -19.78 -5.10 -7.67
C ILE A 161 -19.64 -6.43 -8.44
N ILE A 162 -20.52 -6.70 -9.41
CA ILE A 162 -20.60 -7.98 -10.13
C ILE A 162 -19.45 -8.10 -11.16
N SER A 163 -18.97 -6.97 -11.69
CA SER A 163 -17.84 -6.94 -12.62
C SER A 163 -16.47 -6.72 -11.94
N THR A 164 -16.46 -6.20 -10.71
CA THR A 164 -15.23 -5.72 -10.05
C THR A 164 -14.76 -6.67 -8.95
N GLY A 165 -15.40 -7.84 -8.75
CA GLY A 165 -15.12 -8.72 -7.61
C GLY A 165 -13.63 -9.08 -7.40
N LYS A 166 -12.91 -9.47 -8.46
CA LYS A 166 -11.45 -9.75 -8.39
C LYS A 166 -10.61 -8.48 -8.20
N ASP A 167 -11.02 -7.37 -8.81
CA ASP A 167 -10.37 -6.05 -8.68
C ASP A 167 -10.58 -5.43 -7.29
N LEU A 168 -11.67 -5.79 -6.60
CA LEU A 168 -11.96 -5.35 -5.24
C LEU A 168 -10.96 -5.96 -4.26
N THR A 169 -10.67 -7.25 -4.40
CA THR A 169 -9.69 -7.96 -3.56
C THR A 169 -8.24 -7.60 -3.87
N SER A 170 -7.94 -7.12 -5.09
CA SER A 170 -6.58 -6.72 -5.49
C SER A 170 -6.24 -5.27 -5.15
N LYS A 171 -7.23 -4.42 -4.89
CA LYS A 171 -7.04 -3.02 -4.47
C LYS A 171 -6.84 -2.91 -2.96
N ALA A 172 -5.84 -2.11 -2.58
CA ALA A 172 -5.30 -1.97 -1.21
C ALA A 172 -6.30 -1.50 -0.12
N TYR A 173 -7.57 -1.24 -0.43
CA TYR A 173 -8.51 -0.61 0.50
C TYR A 173 -9.70 -1.48 0.93
N LEU A 174 -9.95 -2.64 0.28
CA LEU A 174 -11.09 -3.48 0.64
C LEU A 174 -10.93 -4.10 2.03
N VAL A 175 -9.75 -4.67 2.33
CA VAL A 175 -9.49 -5.32 3.62
C VAL A 175 -9.59 -4.33 4.79
N PRO A 176 -8.93 -3.14 4.75
CA PRO A 176 -9.16 -2.11 5.76
C PRO A 176 -10.64 -1.70 5.88
N GLY A 177 -11.36 -1.57 4.77
CA GLY A 177 -12.79 -1.23 4.78
C GLY A 177 -13.66 -2.28 5.47
N ILE A 178 -13.44 -3.57 5.20
CA ILE A 178 -14.15 -4.67 5.88
C ILE A 178 -13.84 -4.63 7.38
N LEU A 179 -12.57 -4.46 7.76
CA LEU A 179 -12.19 -4.35 9.17
C LEU A 179 -12.88 -3.16 9.84
N THR A 180 -12.93 -1.99 9.20
CA THR A 180 -13.69 -0.83 9.71
C THR A 180 -15.15 -1.18 9.97
N VAL A 181 -15.82 -1.85 9.03
CA VAL A 181 -17.23 -2.26 9.22
C VAL A 181 -17.37 -3.21 10.41
N VAL A 182 -16.48 -4.20 10.54
CA VAL A 182 -16.47 -5.13 11.68
C VAL A 182 -16.33 -4.38 13.00
N PHE A 183 -15.35 -3.47 13.11
CA PHE A 183 -15.16 -2.66 14.31
C PHE A 183 -16.36 -1.77 14.63
N VAL A 184 -16.98 -1.14 13.63
CA VAL A 184 -18.20 -0.33 13.81
C VAL A 184 -19.35 -1.19 14.35
N VAL A 185 -19.58 -2.37 13.79
CA VAL A 185 -20.61 -3.30 14.29
C VAL A 185 -20.31 -3.72 15.73
N LEU A 186 -19.05 -4.02 16.06
CA LEU A 186 -18.65 -4.35 17.43
C LEU A 186 -18.82 -3.18 18.40
N MET A 187 -18.57 -1.93 17.98
CA MET A 187 -18.83 -0.74 18.78
C MET A 187 -20.32 -0.60 19.11
N PHE A 188 -21.21 -0.78 18.12
CA PHE A 188 -22.66 -0.80 18.37
C PHE A 188 -23.10 -1.96 19.26
N ALA A 189 -22.53 -3.15 19.05
CA ALA A 189 -22.85 -4.35 19.84
C ALA A 189 -22.40 -4.26 21.31
N THR A 190 -21.48 -3.34 21.63
CA THR A 190 -20.96 -3.11 22.98
C THR A 190 -21.50 -1.85 23.65
N VAL A 191 -22.51 -1.21 23.08
CA VAL A 191 -23.25 -0.12 23.75
C VAL A 191 -23.79 -0.63 25.10
N GLY A 192 -23.58 0.16 26.15
CA GLY A 192 -23.88 -0.23 27.54
C GLY A 192 -22.79 -1.04 28.25
N ARG A 193 -21.69 -1.39 27.56
CA ARG A 193 -20.51 -2.05 28.15
C ARG A 193 -19.25 -1.20 27.94
N PRO A 194 -19.03 -0.15 28.75
CA PRO A 194 -18.06 0.90 28.49
C PRO A 194 -16.62 0.39 28.37
N GLN A 195 -16.20 -0.56 29.21
CA GLN A 195 -14.85 -1.16 29.13
C GLN A 195 -14.64 -1.91 27.81
N ALA A 196 -15.58 -2.76 27.42
CA ALA A 196 -15.50 -3.50 26.16
C ALA A 196 -15.50 -2.55 24.96
N ASN A 197 -16.35 -1.51 25.01
CA ASN A 197 -16.42 -0.50 23.96
C ASN A 197 -15.10 0.29 23.84
N GLN A 198 -14.51 0.72 24.96
CA GLN A 198 -13.21 1.41 24.99
C GLN A 198 -12.10 0.54 24.39
N VAL A 199 -12.04 -0.77 24.70
CA VAL A 199 -11.07 -1.70 24.11
C VAL A 199 -11.23 -1.78 22.59
N ILE A 200 -12.47 -1.87 22.09
CA ILE A 200 -12.77 -1.93 20.65
C ILE A 200 -12.38 -0.62 19.96
N VAL A 201 -12.72 0.53 20.55
CA VAL A 201 -12.36 1.86 20.04
C VAL A 201 -10.84 2.04 19.99
N ALA A 202 -10.14 1.75 21.09
CA ALA A 202 -8.68 1.84 21.15
C ALA A 202 -8.03 0.93 20.10
N SER A 203 -8.48 -0.32 19.98
CA SER A 203 -7.95 -1.29 19.01
C SER A 203 -8.18 -0.84 17.57
N TYR A 204 -9.32 -0.22 17.27
CA TYR A 204 -9.60 0.32 15.94
C TYR A 204 -8.71 1.52 15.60
N ILE A 205 -8.60 2.49 16.50
CA ILE A 205 -7.73 3.67 16.30
C ILE A 205 -6.29 3.20 16.13
N ALA A 206 -5.83 2.28 16.98
CA ALA A 206 -4.53 1.63 16.89
C ALA A 206 -4.29 1.00 15.52
N PHE A 207 -5.26 0.23 15.01
CA PHE A 207 -5.19 -0.36 13.67
C PHE A 207 -5.06 0.71 12.59
N VAL A 208 -5.86 1.77 12.61
CA VAL A 208 -5.83 2.84 11.61
C VAL A 208 -4.50 3.58 11.62
N VAL A 209 -4.01 3.95 12.80
CA VAL A 209 -2.72 4.64 12.97
C VAL A 209 -1.56 3.76 12.51
N TYR A 210 -1.57 2.48 12.88
CA TYR A 210 -0.53 1.55 12.47
C TYR A 210 -0.58 1.27 10.96
N TYR A 211 -1.78 1.12 10.39
CA TYR A 211 -1.98 0.96 8.95
C TYR A 211 -1.42 2.16 8.17
N PHE A 212 -1.55 3.37 8.69
CA PHE A 212 -0.91 4.56 8.12
C PHE A 212 0.62 4.43 8.06
N VAL A 213 1.27 4.03 9.17
CA VAL A 213 2.72 3.79 9.21
C VAL A 213 3.12 2.64 8.25
N TYR A 214 2.34 1.57 8.21
CA TYR A 214 2.54 0.44 7.29
C TYR A 214 2.55 0.88 5.83
N GLN A 215 1.59 1.73 5.45
CA GLN A 215 1.50 2.30 4.10
C GLN A 215 2.68 3.20 3.77
N LEU A 216 3.13 4.02 4.72
CA LEU A 216 4.30 4.90 4.52
C LEU A 216 5.60 4.11 4.32
N CYS A 217 5.78 3.01 5.06
CA CYS A 217 6.94 2.12 4.93
C CYS A 217 6.97 1.46 3.56
N GLY A 218 5.81 0.99 3.07
CA GLY A 218 5.71 0.43 1.74
C GLY A 218 6.31 -0.97 1.58
N LYS A 219 6.61 -1.66 2.68
CA LYS A 219 7.19 -3.00 2.69
C LYS A 219 6.15 -4.00 3.16
N GLN A 220 6.06 -5.13 2.48
CA GLN A 220 5.19 -6.22 2.92
C GLN A 220 5.81 -6.93 4.12
N LYS A 221 5.07 -6.96 5.22
CA LYS A 221 5.38 -7.80 6.39
C LYS A 221 4.10 -8.52 6.80
N PRO A 222 4.13 -9.84 7.09
CA PRO A 222 2.91 -10.54 7.43
C PRO A 222 2.26 -9.95 8.68
N TRP A 223 0.97 -9.62 8.59
CA TRP A 223 0.24 -8.98 9.68
C TRP A 223 0.25 -9.77 10.99
N TRP A 224 0.29 -11.10 10.93
CA TRP A 224 0.41 -11.94 12.12
C TRP A 224 1.75 -11.76 12.84
N VAL A 225 2.84 -11.42 12.13
CA VAL A 225 4.12 -11.06 12.78
C VAL A 225 3.98 -9.73 13.50
N LEU A 226 3.34 -8.74 12.86
CA LEU A 226 3.14 -7.41 13.44
C LEU A 226 2.26 -7.47 14.70
N VAL A 227 1.14 -8.19 14.61
CA VAL A 227 0.25 -8.47 15.75
C VAL A 227 0.99 -9.27 16.82
N GLY A 228 1.75 -10.30 16.44
CA GLY A 228 2.57 -11.08 17.36
C GLY A 228 3.59 -10.25 18.12
N THR A 229 4.25 -9.29 17.46
CA THR A 229 5.19 -8.34 18.07
C THR A 229 4.50 -7.42 19.08
N ALA A 230 3.32 -6.88 18.72
CA ALA A 230 2.52 -6.07 19.63
C ALA A 230 2.08 -6.87 20.88
N LEU A 231 1.57 -8.09 20.68
CA LEU A 231 1.15 -8.98 21.77
C LEU A 231 2.34 -9.41 22.64
N THR A 232 3.49 -9.72 22.04
CA THR A 232 4.71 -10.06 22.79
C THR A 232 5.13 -8.89 23.69
N THR A 233 5.01 -7.65 23.22
CA THR A 233 5.27 -6.46 24.04
C THR A 233 4.32 -6.41 25.23
N ALA A 234 3.01 -6.59 24.99
CA ALA A 234 2.03 -6.62 26.07
C ALA A 234 2.32 -7.75 27.09
N LEU A 235 2.72 -8.94 26.63
CA LEU A 235 3.11 -10.04 27.49
C LEU A 235 4.37 -9.74 28.32
N ILE A 236 5.37 -9.09 27.73
CA ILE A 236 6.58 -8.65 28.46
C ILE A 236 6.18 -7.69 29.60
N LEU A 237 5.31 -6.72 29.32
CA LEU A 237 4.85 -5.75 30.30
C LEU A 237 3.99 -6.37 31.41
N LEU A 238 3.26 -7.46 31.11
CA LEU A 238 2.49 -8.22 32.10
C LEU A 238 3.33 -9.26 32.86
N SER A 239 4.61 -9.41 32.52
CA SER A 239 5.49 -10.42 33.11
C SER A 239 6.43 -9.83 34.16
N PRO A 240 7.08 -10.67 35.00
CA PRO A 240 8.13 -10.23 35.92
C PRO A 240 9.35 -9.55 35.27
N ILE A 241 9.47 -9.60 33.94
CA ILE A 241 10.51 -8.87 33.20
C ILE A 241 10.36 -7.36 33.44
N LEU A 242 9.12 -6.84 33.48
CA LEU A 242 8.90 -5.42 33.76
C LEU A 242 9.43 -5.05 35.16
N GLU A 243 9.16 -5.87 36.18
CA GLU A 243 9.64 -5.63 37.55
C GLU A 243 11.18 -5.62 37.63
N LEU A 244 11.84 -6.53 36.92
CA LEU A 244 13.29 -6.54 36.80
C LEU A 244 13.82 -5.23 36.18
N PHE A 245 13.17 -4.76 35.12
CA PHE A 245 13.54 -3.50 34.47
C PHE A 245 13.27 -2.29 35.37
N ILE A 246 12.14 -2.25 36.07
CA ILE A 246 11.83 -1.20 37.04
C ILE A 246 12.89 -1.17 38.15
N PHE A 247 13.26 -2.34 38.70
CA PHE A 247 14.33 -2.43 39.70
C PHE A 247 15.65 -1.85 39.18
N VAL A 248 16.08 -2.21 37.97
CA VAL A 248 17.34 -1.71 37.40
C VAL A 248 17.26 -0.22 37.06
N PHE A 249 16.26 0.20 36.29
CA PHE A 249 16.22 1.54 35.71
C PHE A 249 15.66 2.60 36.66
N ARG A 250 14.79 2.22 37.60
CA ARG A 250 14.16 3.14 38.56
C ARG A 250 14.66 2.95 39.99
N GLY A 251 15.25 1.80 40.31
CA GLY A 251 15.84 1.52 41.64
C GLY A 251 17.36 1.74 41.71
N ILE A 252 18.12 1.29 40.71
CA ILE A 252 19.59 1.41 40.68
C ILE A 252 20.05 2.64 39.90
N LEU A 253 19.52 2.82 38.69
CA LEU A 253 19.83 3.96 37.82
C LEU A 253 18.97 5.18 38.21
N PRO A 254 19.37 6.41 37.80
CA PRO A 254 18.68 7.64 38.18
C PRO A 254 17.40 7.82 37.35
N GLY A 255 16.47 6.88 37.43
CA GLY A 255 15.18 6.86 36.73
C GLY A 255 13.97 6.79 37.65
N ASN A 256 14.13 7.13 38.92
CA ASN A 256 13.04 7.18 39.90
C ASN A 256 11.96 8.20 39.51
N LEU A 257 10.69 7.87 39.76
CA LEU A 257 9.58 8.79 39.50
C LEU A 257 9.57 9.91 40.56
N PRO A 258 9.29 11.17 40.18
CA PRO A 258 9.16 12.27 41.13
C PRO A 258 7.95 12.09 42.04
N SER A 259 8.14 12.33 43.34
CA SER A 259 7.04 12.38 44.32
C SER A 259 6.36 13.75 44.28
N PRO A 260 5.06 13.88 44.64
CA PRO A 260 4.40 15.18 44.79
C PRO A 260 5.07 16.14 45.79
N GLN A 261 5.94 15.63 46.68
CA GLN A 261 6.72 16.45 47.60
C GLN A 261 8.09 16.89 47.04
N ASP A 262 8.52 16.36 45.90
CA ASP A 262 9.83 16.67 45.31
C ASP A 262 9.80 18.01 44.54
N SER A 263 10.69 18.94 44.87
CA SER A 263 10.95 20.11 44.03
C SER A 263 12.03 19.77 42.98
N THR A 264 11.66 19.06 41.91
CA THR A 264 12.62 18.65 40.87
C THR A 264 12.90 19.75 39.87
N THR A 265 14.17 19.98 39.53
CA THR A 265 14.55 20.86 38.41
C THR A 265 14.23 20.22 37.06
N LEU A 266 14.13 21.01 35.99
CA LEU A 266 13.94 20.48 34.62
C LEU A 266 15.06 19.49 34.24
N THR A 267 16.31 19.79 34.58
CA THR A 267 17.45 18.93 34.26
C THR A 267 17.35 17.61 35.02
N GLU A 268 17.01 17.65 36.31
CA GLU A 268 16.80 16.44 37.10
C GLU A 268 15.65 15.59 36.55
N LEU A 269 14.52 16.23 36.20
CA LEU A 269 13.39 15.56 35.59
C LEU A 269 13.77 14.92 34.24
N LEU A 270 14.53 15.61 33.41
CA LEU A 270 15.04 15.06 32.14
C LEU A 270 15.92 13.84 32.36
N VAL A 271 16.82 13.86 33.37
CA VAL A 271 17.65 12.71 33.72
C VAL A 271 16.77 11.54 34.18
N ARG A 272 15.84 11.79 35.12
CA ARG A 272 14.89 10.78 35.60
C ARG A 272 14.09 10.16 34.47
N MET A 273 13.54 10.98 33.57
CA MET A 273 12.78 10.51 32.41
C MET A 273 13.66 9.82 31.37
N PHE A 274 14.93 10.22 31.20
CA PHE A 274 15.86 9.56 30.30
C PHE A 274 16.16 8.13 30.72
N PHE A 275 16.41 7.88 31.99
CA PHE A 275 16.67 6.53 32.48
C PHE A 275 15.39 5.71 32.67
N GLY A 276 14.42 6.26 33.41
CA GLY A 276 13.26 5.52 33.88
C GLY A 276 12.15 5.31 32.85
N ALA A 277 12.05 6.18 31.84
CA ALA A 277 11.11 6.05 30.74
C ALA A 277 11.83 5.81 29.41
N GLY A 278 12.74 6.71 29.01
CA GLY A 278 13.46 6.63 27.74
C GLY A 278 14.20 5.31 27.54
N LEU A 279 15.28 5.10 28.28
CA LEU A 279 16.12 3.90 28.16
C LEU A 279 15.31 2.64 28.47
N MET A 280 14.65 2.60 29.63
CA MET A 280 13.91 1.42 30.08
C MET A 280 12.85 0.96 29.07
N GLU A 281 11.95 1.86 28.65
CA GLU A 281 10.79 1.48 27.85
C GLU A 281 11.17 1.26 26.39
N GLU A 282 12.09 2.05 25.82
CA GLU A 282 12.56 1.79 24.46
C GLU A 282 13.32 0.46 24.36
N LEU A 283 14.06 0.07 25.41
CA LEU A 283 14.70 -1.25 25.46
C LEU A 283 13.67 -2.37 25.57
N LEU A 284 12.67 -2.25 26.44
CA LEU A 284 11.58 -3.24 26.56
C LEU A 284 10.84 -3.43 25.23
N LYS A 285 10.53 -2.34 24.53
CA LYS A 285 9.90 -2.35 23.20
C LYS A 285 10.82 -2.87 22.09
N ALA A 286 12.14 -2.77 22.27
CA ALA A 286 13.09 -3.36 21.33
C ALA A 286 13.18 -4.89 21.46
N LEU A 287 12.86 -5.49 22.62
CA LEU A 287 13.03 -6.94 22.85
C LEU A 287 12.32 -7.81 21.81
N PRO A 288 11.03 -7.59 21.45
CA PRO A 288 10.37 -8.37 20.41
C PRO A 288 11.02 -8.21 19.03
N VAL A 289 11.55 -7.03 18.71
CA VAL A 289 12.24 -6.74 17.45
C VAL A 289 13.57 -7.48 17.37
N LEU A 290 14.34 -7.46 18.46
CA LEU A 290 15.59 -8.21 18.60
C LEU A 290 15.33 -9.73 18.59
N GLY A 291 14.26 -10.18 19.24
CA GLY A 291 13.80 -11.58 19.18
C GLY A 291 13.48 -12.01 17.75
N ALA A 292 12.74 -11.19 17.00
CA ALA A 292 12.46 -11.45 15.59
C ALA A 292 13.75 -11.52 14.74
N PHE A 293 14.73 -10.65 15.00
CA PHE A 293 16.05 -10.72 14.37
C PHE A 293 16.76 -12.06 14.65
N VAL A 294 16.84 -12.48 15.92
CA VAL A 294 17.50 -13.73 16.32
C VAL A 294 16.80 -14.95 15.71
N ILE A 295 15.47 -15.03 15.83
CA ILE A 295 14.66 -16.11 15.25
C ILE A 295 14.84 -16.14 13.73
N GLY A 296 14.77 -14.98 13.07
CA GLY A 296 14.92 -14.85 11.63
C GLY A 296 16.24 -15.42 11.13
N ARG A 297 17.36 -15.21 11.84
CA ARG A 297 18.67 -15.75 11.43
C ARG A 297 18.75 -17.28 11.45
N GLN A 298 17.89 -17.95 12.22
CA GLN A 298 17.88 -19.40 12.36
C GLN A 298 16.93 -20.09 11.38
N LEU A 299 16.03 -19.34 10.74
CA LEU A 299 15.03 -19.89 9.83
C LEU A 299 15.54 -19.97 8.38
N PRO A 300 15.05 -20.93 7.58
CA PRO A 300 15.29 -20.95 6.14
C PRO A 300 14.42 -19.91 5.41
N SER A 301 14.79 -19.57 4.18
CA SER A 301 13.92 -18.81 3.28
C SER A 301 12.68 -19.65 2.91
N PRO A 302 11.46 -19.08 2.82
CA PRO A 302 11.12 -17.65 2.92
C PRO A 302 10.81 -17.14 4.34
N TRP A 303 10.88 -18.01 5.36
CA TRP A 303 10.47 -17.69 6.73
C TRP A 303 11.41 -16.69 7.39
N ARG A 304 12.70 -16.78 7.07
CA ARG A 304 13.69 -15.80 7.55
C ARG A 304 13.30 -14.38 7.15
N GLU A 305 12.90 -14.14 5.89
CA GLU A 305 12.50 -12.80 5.42
C GLU A 305 11.15 -12.37 5.98
N ARG A 306 10.21 -13.31 6.11
CA ARG A 306 8.86 -13.04 6.60
C ARG A 306 8.84 -12.63 8.07
N ILE A 307 9.64 -13.29 8.91
CA ILE A 307 9.65 -13.06 10.37
C ILE A 307 10.78 -12.11 10.77
N GLY A 308 11.98 -12.30 10.23
CA GLY A 308 13.20 -11.64 10.71
C GLY A 308 13.34 -10.17 10.35
N VAL A 309 14.34 -9.52 10.93
CA VAL A 309 14.74 -8.15 10.56
C VAL A 309 15.92 -8.23 9.60
N TRP A 310 15.74 -7.77 8.36
CA TRP A 310 16.79 -7.80 7.32
C TRP A 310 17.24 -6.41 6.88
N GLU A 311 16.37 -5.42 7.04
CA GLU A 311 16.63 -4.05 6.65
C GLU A 311 15.89 -3.05 7.57
N PRO A 312 16.23 -1.75 7.50
CA PRO A 312 15.60 -0.73 8.35
C PRO A 312 14.07 -0.70 8.29
N LEU A 313 13.46 -1.02 7.14
CA LEU A 313 11.99 -1.06 7.02
C LEU A 313 11.36 -2.18 7.85
N ASP A 314 12.00 -3.36 7.96
CA ASP A 314 11.51 -4.42 8.86
C ASP A 314 11.56 -3.94 10.30
N GLY A 315 12.67 -3.32 10.68
CA GLY A 315 12.87 -2.82 12.04
C GLY A 315 11.86 -1.73 12.40
N ILE A 316 11.57 -0.78 11.51
CA ILE A 316 10.52 0.24 11.73
C ILE A 316 9.15 -0.41 11.91
N LEU A 317 8.76 -1.34 11.03
CA LEU A 317 7.46 -2.00 11.10
C LEU A 317 7.27 -2.78 12.42
N LEU A 318 8.28 -3.53 12.84
CA LEU A 318 8.23 -4.27 14.11
C LEU A 318 8.34 -3.34 15.32
N GLY A 319 9.19 -2.32 15.28
CA GLY A 319 9.35 -1.34 16.37
C GLY A 319 8.07 -0.54 16.63
N THR A 320 7.40 -0.08 15.56
CA THR A 320 6.10 0.59 15.67
C THR A 320 4.98 -0.35 16.12
N ALA A 321 5.04 -1.65 15.75
CA ALA A 321 4.07 -2.64 16.22
C ALA A 321 4.24 -2.92 17.70
N SER A 322 5.49 -3.03 18.16
CA SER A 322 5.81 -3.17 19.58
C SER A 322 5.30 -1.97 20.38
N ALA A 323 5.58 -0.74 19.92
CA ALA A 323 5.07 0.48 20.53
C ALA A 323 3.54 0.55 20.58
N LEU A 324 2.84 0.03 19.57
CA LEU A 324 1.39 -0.05 19.58
C LEU A 324 0.89 -0.97 20.70
N GLY A 325 1.50 -2.15 20.86
CA GLY A 325 1.19 -3.07 21.96
C GLY A 325 1.42 -2.44 23.33
N PHE A 326 2.54 -1.73 23.50
CA PHE A 326 2.84 -0.94 24.70
C PHE A 326 1.75 0.12 24.96
N THR A 327 1.46 0.94 23.95
CA THR A 327 0.50 2.06 24.06
C THR A 327 -0.90 1.57 24.44
N LEU A 328 -1.36 0.46 23.85
CA LEU A 328 -2.66 -0.12 24.15
C LEU A 328 -2.73 -0.63 25.59
N LEU A 329 -1.71 -1.38 26.04
CA LEU A 329 -1.70 -1.92 27.40
C LEU A 329 -1.61 -0.80 28.45
N GLU A 330 -0.71 0.15 28.25
CA GLU A 330 -0.51 1.27 29.15
C GLU A 330 -1.76 2.16 29.21
N THR A 331 -2.35 2.49 28.06
CA THR A 331 -3.52 3.37 28.00
C THR A 331 -4.75 2.71 28.60
N LEU A 332 -5.05 1.46 28.24
CA LEU A 332 -6.24 0.75 28.72
C LEU A 332 -6.08 0.19 30.14
N GLY A 333 -4.85 -0.11 30.56
CA GLY A 333 -4.55 -0.73 31.85
C GLY A 333 -4.26 0.27 32.97
N GLN A 334 -3.75 1.46 32.64
CA GLN A 334 -3.36 2.47 33.65
C GLN A 334 -4.11 3.79 33.42
N TYR A 335 -3.87 4.46 32.29
CA TYR A 335 -4.36 5.85 32.11
C TYR A 335 -5.88 5.99 32.08
N VAL A 336 -6.60 5.14 31.34
CA VAL A 336 -8.06 5.20 31.24
C VAL A 336 -8.74 4.85 32.57
N PRO A 337 -8.34 3.76 33.27
CA PRO A 337 -8.81 3.50 34.63
C PRO A 337 -8.55 4.64 35.61
N ASP A 338 -7.33 5.19 35.64
CA ASP A 338 -6.94 6.24 36.59
C ASP A 338 -7.76 7.51 36.41
N ILE A 339 -7.91 8.00 35.17
CA ILE A 339 -8.71 9.20 34.92
C ILE A 339 -10.19 8.95 35.20
N THR A 340 -10.68 7.75 34.89
CA THR A 340 -12.07 7.36 35.16
C THR A 340 -12.33 7.41 36.67
N GLN A 341 -11.46 6.79 37.47
CA GLN A 341 -11.59 6.77 38.92
C GLN A 341 -11.48 8.17 39.53
N ASN A 342 -10.49 8.96 39.13
CA ASN A 342 -10.27 10.30 39.67
C ASN A 342 -11.47 11.23 39.40
N VAL A 343 -11.99 11.24 38.17
CA VAL A 343 -13.15 12.09 37.82
C VAL A 343 -14.43 11.58 38.48
N SER A 344 -14.64 10.26 38.54
CA SER A 344 -15.78 9.69 39.26
C SER A 344 -15.79 10.04 40.74
N GLN A 345 -14.63 10.06 41.40
CA GLN A 345 -14.50 10.46 42.80
C GLN A 345 -14.76 11.96 43.01
N GLN A 346 -14.34 12.81 42.08
CA GLN A 346 -14.53 14.27 42.20
C GLN A 346 -15.97 14.71 41.94
N VAL A 347 -16.64 14.12 40.95
CA VAL A 347 -17.97 14.57 40.48
C VAL A 347 -19.10 13.74 41.10
N GLY A 348 -18.81 12.58 41.72
CA GLY A 348 -19.80 11.68 42.30
C GLY A 348 -20.69 10.95 41.28
N ILE A 349 -20.42 11.13 39.98
CA ILE A 349 -21.18 10.55 38.87
C ILE A 349 -20.27 9.62 38.08
N GLY A 350 -20.51 8.31 38.17
CA GLY A 350 -19.72 7.28 37.46
C GLY A 350 -19.67 7.48 35.94
N ALA A 351 -20.75 7.99 35.34
CA ALA A 351 -20.82 8.27 33.91
C ALA A 351 -19.85 9.37 33.45
N ALA A 352 -19.58 10.38 34.29
CA ALA A 352 -18.64 11.45 33.97
C ALA A 352 -17.19 10.93 33.87
N GLY A 353 -16.83 9.99 34.75
CA GLY A 353 -15.52 9.33 34.71
C GLY A 353 -15.32 8.51 33.43
N GLN A 354 -16.32 7.74 33.03
CA GLN A 354 -16.25 6.93 31.80
C GLN A 354 -16.08 7.80 30.54
N LEU A 355 -16.76 8.96 30.49
CA LEU A 355 -16.61 9.92 29.41
C LEU A 355 -15.20 10.50 29.39
N ALA A 356 -14.66 10.90 30.54
CA ALA A 356 -13.28 11.40 30.65
C ALA A 356 -12.25 10.34 30.20
N GLY A 357 -12.45 9.08 30.59
CA GLY A 357 -11.66 7.94 30.13
C GLY A 357 -11.65 7.81 28.61
N LEU A 358 -12.82 7.88 27.98
CA LEU A 358 -12.93 7.84 26.52
C LEU A 358 -12.28 9.06 25.84
N GLN A 359 -12.46 10.26 26.41
CA GLN A 359 -11.85 11.49 25.89
C GLN A 359 -10.31 11.47 25.96
N LEU A 360 -9.72 10.80 26.95
CA LEU A 360 -8.27 10.61 27.06
C LEU A 360 -7.75 9.51 26.12
N LEU A 361 -8.53 8.44 25.96
CA LEU A 361 -8.16 7.29 25.13
C LEU A 361 -7.88 7.70 23.68
N ILE A 362 -8.78 8.51 23.09
CA ILE A 362 -8.66 8.94 21.69
C ILE A 362 -7.33 9.64 21.39
N PRO A 363 -6.95 10.75 22.07
CA PRO A 363 -5.71 11.45 21.80
C PRO A 363 -4.46 10.65 22.16
N ARG A 364 -4.50 9.78 23.19
CA ARG A 364 -3.34 8.91 23.51
C ARG A 364 -3.04 7.90 22.41
N VAL A 365 -4.07 7.18 21.94
CA VAL A 365 -3.88 6.16 20.90
C VAL A 365 -3.58 6.82 19.55
N LEU A 366 -4.30 7.89 19.19
CA LEU A 366 -4.07 8.62 17.95
C LEU A 366 -2.69 9.32 17.92
N GLY A 367 -2.32 9.98 19.02
CA GLY A 367 -1.07 10.71 19.18
C GLY A 367 0.18 9.82 19.26
N SER A 368 0.01 8.50 19.45
CA SER A 368 1.11 7.54 19.53
C SER A 368 2.03 7.55 18.30
N VAL A 369 1.53 7.94 17.12
CA VAL A 369 2.32 8.12 15.90
C VAL A 369 3.43 9.16 16.04
N ALA A 370 3.20 10.19 16.85
CA ALA A 370 4.14 11.24 17.19
C ALA A 370 4.81 11.01 18.57
N GLY A 371 4.45 9.93 19.26
CA GLY A 371 5.00 9.50 20.55
C GLY A 371 5.69 8.14 20.43
N HIS A 372 5.19 7.12 21.14
CA HIS A 372 5.84 5.80 21.21
C HIS A 372 6.18 5.17 19.85
N MET A 373 5.31 5.27 18.83
CA MET A 373 5.65 4.73 17.51
C MET A 373 6.78 5.51 16.85
N ALA A 374 6.91 6.82 17.09
CA ALA A 374 8.01 7.60 16.57
C ALA A 374 9.34 7.12 17.14
N TYR A 375 9.45 7.01 18.47
CA TYR A 375 10.69 6.60 19.15
C TYR A 375 11.06 5.16 18.84
N SER A 376 10.13 4.22 19.01
CA SER A 376 10.42 2.81 18.80
C SER A 376 10.53 2.45 17.33
N GLY A 377 9.82 3.16 16.44
CA GLY A 377 10.04 3.07 15.00
C GLY A 377 11.43 3.58 14.60
N TYR A 378 11.88 4.68 15.20
CA TYR A 378 13.23 5.23 14.98
C TYR A 378 14.31 4.28 15.51
N LEU A 379 14.16 3.72 16.70
CA LEU A 379 15.05 2.67 17.20
C LEU A 379 15.03 1.43 16.29
N GLY A 380 13.84 1.03 15.82
CA GLY A 380 13.65 -0.02 14.83
C GLY A 380 14.45 0.22 13.55
N TYR A 381 14.49 1.45 13.04
CA TYR A 381 15.35 1.84 11.91
C TYR A 381 16.82 1.51 12.17
N PHE A 382 17.37 1.86 13.34
CA PHE A 382 18.75 1.56 13.69
C PHE A 382 19.01 0.07 13.88
N ILE A 383 18.07 -0.68 14.45
CA ILE A 383 18.16 -2.15 14.54
C ILE A 383 18.31 -2.74 13.13
N GLY A 384 17.44 -2.37 12.20
CA GLY A 384 17.53 -2.85 10.82
C GLY A 384 18.76 -2.32 10.07
N LEU A 385 19.24 -1.11 10.38
CA LEU A 385 20.48 -0.57 9.80
C LEU A 385 21.72 -1.34 10.27
N ALA A 386 21.75 -1.75 11.54
CA ALA A 386 22.82 -2.57 12.11
C ALA A 386 22.91 -3.94 11.42
N VAL A 387 21.79 -4.48 10.94
CA VAL A 387 21.77 -5.70 10.11
C VAL A 387 22.45 -5.46 8.76
N LEU A 388 22.22 -4.31 8.13
CA LEU A 388 22.87 -3.97 6.85
C LEU A 388 24.36 -3.61 7.00
N LYS A 389 24.78 -3.16 8.19
CA LYS A 389 26.13 -2.67 8.48
C LYS A 389 26.72 -3.37 9.71
N PRO A 390 27.00 -4.68 9.64
CA PRO A 390 27.37 -5.48 10.81
C PRO A 390 28.66 -5.02 11.49
N SER A 391 29.64 -4.51 10.74
CA SER A 391 30.91 -4.00 11.28
C SER A 391 30.76 -2.75 12.16
N GLN A 392 29.66 -2.02 12.02
CA GLN A 392 29.37 -0.80 12.78
C GLN A 392 28.15 -0.97 13.69
N SER A 393 27.68 -2.21 13.87
CA SER A 393 26.43 -2.53 14.56
C SER A 393 26.35 -1.93 15.97
N TRP A 394 27.41 -2.06 16.77
CA TRP A 394 27.46 -1.48 18.12
C TRP A 394 27.31 0.04 18.12
N GLN A 395 28.00 0.74 17.23
CA GLN A 395 27.90 2.20 17.12
C GLN A 395 26.49 2.61 16.69
N ILE A 396 25.93 1.94 15.69
CA ILE A 396 24.59 2.20 15.14
C ILE A 396 23.52 1.99 16.21
N LEU A 397 23.57 0.87 16.93
CA LEU A 397 22.61 0.53 17.98
C LEU A 397 22.70 1.51 19.16
N SER A 398 23.90 1.85 19.61
CA SER A 398 24.10 2.82 20.70
C SER A 398 23.54 4.20 20.34
N ILE A 399 23.85 4.70 19.14
CA ILE A 399 23.31 5.99 18.67
C ILE A 399 21.78 5.94 18.61
N GLY A 400 21.22 4.89 18.00
CA GLY A 400 19.77 4.74 17.88
C GLY A 400 19.06 4.66 19.22
N TYR A 401 19.60 3.87 20.15
CA TYR A 401 19.02 3.67 21.48
C TYR A 401 19.07 4.95 22.32
N LEU A 402 20.21 5.62 22.39
CA LEU A 402 20.37 6.85 23.17
C LEU A 402 19.52 8.00 22.58
N SER A 403 19.49 8.15 21.25
CA SER A 403 18.72 9.23 20.62
C SER A 403 17.21 9.00 20.69
N ALA A 404 16.72 7.77 20.51
CA ALA A 404 15.29 7.45 20.71
C ALA A 404 14.87 7.68 22.17
N SER A 405 15.71 7.26 23.13
CA SER A 405 15.47 7.46 24.56
C SER A 405 15.45 8.94 24.95
N ALA A 406 16.31 9.76 24.33
CA ALA A 406 16.33 11.20 24.56
C ALA A 406 15.06 11.89 24.06
N LEU A 407 14.57 11.53 22.87
CA LEU A 407 13.30 12.04 22.34
C LEU A 407 12.11 11.68 23.23
N HIS A 408 12.09 10.44 23.72
CA HIS A 408 11.06 9.97 24.64
C HIS A 408 11.12 10.72 25.99
N ALA A 409 12.31 10.86 26.57
CA ALA A 409 12.52 11.62 27.79
C ALA A 409 12.06 13.08 27.66
N LEU A 410 12.36 13.69 26.51
CA LEU A 410 11.96 15.06 26.20
C LEU A 410 10.44 15.20 26.15
N TRP A 411 9.72 14.24 25.58
CA TRP A 411 8.25 14.22 25.59
C TRP A 411 7.70 14.18 27.02
N ASN A 412 8.18 13.25 27.85
CA ASN A 412 7.68 13.10 29.21
C ASN A 412 8.00 14.32 30.09
N ALA A 413 9.22 14.85 30.01
CA ALA A 413 9.64 16.00 30.82
C ALA A 413 8.95 17.31 30.39
N THR A 414 8.74 17.53 29.09
CA THR A 414 8.05 18.76 28.62
C THR A 414 6.54 18.68 28.85
N GLY A 415 5.94 17.50 28.72
CA GLY A 415 4.52 17.28 28.96
C GLY A 415 4.08 17.54 30.39
N SER A 416 4.95 17.29 31.36
CA SER A 416 4.69 17.62 32.78
C SER A 416 4.82 19.11 33.10
N ILE A 417 5.41 19.92 32.21
CA ILE A 417 5.62 21.35 32.42
C ILE A 417 4.60 22.18 31.67
N ASN A 418 4.44 21.92 30.37
CA ASN A 418 3.52 22.68 29.53
C ASN A 418 3.02 21.83 28.34
N ALA A 419 1.71 21.61 28.30
CA ALA A 419 1.07 20.84 27.24
C ALA A 419 1.29 21.40 25.82
N LEU A 420 1.49 22.71 25.64
CA LEU A 420 1.78 23.28 24.32
C LEU A 420 3.17 22.88 23.79
N LEU A 421 4.14 22.61 24.68
CA LEU A 421 5.47 22.14 24.26
C LEU A 421 5.42 20.74 23.64
N LEU A 422 4.42 19.92 24.00
CA LEU A 422 4.20 18.62 23.38
C LEU A 422 3.91 18.71 21.89
N VAL A 423 3.36 19.82 21.40
CA VAL A 423 3.17 20.04 19.97
C VAL A 423 4.53 20.10 19.27
N ILE A 424 5.48 20.84 19.82
CA ILE A 424 6.83 21.00 19.25
C ILE A 424 7.56 19.65 19.28
N VAL A 425 7.57 18.99 20.44
CA VAL A 425 8.26 17.70 20.59
C VAL A 425 7.59 16.62 19.73
N GLY A 426 6.26 16.60 19.63
CA GLY A 426 5.53 15.67 18.78
C GLY A 426 5.82 15.86 17.29
N VAL A 427 5.84 17.11 16.81
CA VAL A 427 6.22 17.41 15.41
C VAL A 427 7.65 16.96 15.14
N LEU A 428 8.59 17.25 16.04
CA LEU A 428 9.98 16.81 15.93
C LEU A 428 10.07 15.28 15.86
N SER A 429 9.40 14.59 16.78
CA SER A 429 9.39 13.13 16.89
C SER A 429 8.84 12.48 15.62
N TYR A 430 7.70 12.99 15.13
CA TYR A 430 7.11 12.54 13.88
C TYR A 430 8.03 12.80 12.68
N ALA A 431 8.67 13.98 12.61
CA ALA A 431 9.63 14.30 11.56
C ALA A 431 10.83 13.34 11.55
N VAL A 432 11.34 12.96 12.73
CA VAL A 432 12.41 11.96 12.89
C VAL A 432 11.97 10.59 12.36
N LEU A 433 10.76 10.13 12.70
CA LEU A 433 10.21 8.88 12.16
C LEU A 433 10.08 8.96 10.64
N MET A 434 9.55 10.05 10.10
CA MET A 434 9.39 10.23 8.65
C MET A 434 10.72 10.23 7.92
N ALA A 435 11.73 10.93 8.46
CA ALA A 435 13.08 10.93 7.92
C ALA A 435 13.67 9.51 7.91
N ALA A 436 13.47 8.75 8.99
CA ALA A 436 13.91 7.36 9.09
C ALA A 436 13.21 6.45 8.06
N ILE A 437 11.91 6.58 7.86
CA ILE A 437 11.16 5.84 6.82
C ILE A 437 11.70 6.18 5.43
N LEU A 438 11.86 7.46 5.10
CA LEU A 438 12.38 7.88 3.80
C LEU A 438 13.80 7.33 3.55
N LYS A 439 14.67 7.39 4.57
CA LYS A 439 16.02 6.85 4.48
C LYS A 439 16.02 5.32 4.37
N ALA A 440 15.18 4.63 5.14
CA ALA A 440 14.99 3.19 5.08
C ALA A 440 14.59 2.73 3.68
N ARG A 441 13.67 3.45 3.04
CA ARG A 441 13.23 3.17 1.65
C ARG A 441 14.35 3.36 0.64
N ALA A 442 15.21 4.36 0.84
CA ALA A 442 16.37 4.58 -0.02
C ALA A 442 17.44 3.49 0.13
N LEU A 443 17.60 2.95 1.34
CA LEU A 443 18.60 1.92 1.68
C LEU A 443 18.13 0.48 1.42
N SER A 444 16.82 0.27 1.25
CA SER A 444 16.21 -1.07 1.14
C SER A 444 16.79 -1.90 -0.02
N PRO A 445 17.44 -3.05 0.22
CA PRO A 445 17.88 -3.95 -0.85
C PRO A 445 16.72 -4.51 -1.68
N THR A 446 15.51 -4.61 -1.09
CA THR A 446 14.30 -5.10 -1.76
C THR A 446 13.42 -3.96 -2.30
N ARG A 447 13.99 -2.78 -2.57
CA ARG A 447 13.24 -1.59 -3.01
C ARG A 447 12.32 -1.84 -4.21
N SER A 448 12.74 -2.66 -5.19
CA SER A 448 11.93 -3.01 -6.36
C SER A 448 10.65 -3.79 -6.01
N GLN A 449 10.61 -4.46 -4.86
CA GLN A 449 9.49 -5.27 -4.38
C GLN A 449 8.54 -4.47 -3.46
N ASN A 450 8.98 -3.32 -2.97
CA ASN A 450 8.20 -2.46 -2.06
C ASN A 450 7.05 -1.79 -2.81
N PHE A 451 5.84 -1.82 -2.26
CA PHE A 451 4.65 -1.28 -2.94
C PHE A 451 4.58 0.26 -2.92
N ALA A 452 5.28 0.92 -1.99
CA ALA A 452 5.32 2.39 -1.95
C ALA A 452 6.36 3.02 -2.89
N THR A 453 7.18 2.25 -3.63
CA THR A 453 8.28 2.83 -4.44
C THR A 453 7.84 3.50 -5.74
N ARG A 454 6.52 3.64 -5.96
CA ARG A 454 5.93 4.17 -7.20
C ARG A 454 5.58 5.67 -7.17
N PHE A 455 6.17 6.47 -6.27
CA PHE A 455 5.73 7.87 -6.13
C PHE A 455 6.39 8.91 -7.04
N LEU A 456 7.50 8.61 -7.74
CA LEU A 456 8.09 9.56 -8.70
C LEU A 456 8.71 8.80 -9.87
N GLY A 457 8.13 8.93 -11.06
CA GLY A 457 8.91 8.78 -12.30
C GLY A 457 9.90 9.95 -12.41
N PRO A 458 11.05 9.80 -13.10
CA PRO A 458 11.92 10.93 -13.38
C PRO A 458 11.15 11.99 -14.18
N LYS A 459 11.30 13.26 -13.76
CA LYS A 459 10.81 14.42 -14.53
C LYS A 459 11.62 14.59 -15.80
#